data_AF-A0A814QGM5-F1
#
_entry.id   AF-A0A814QGM5-F1
#
_cell.length_a   1.000
_cell.length_b   1.000
_cell.length_c   1.000
_cell.angle_alpha   90.00
_cell.angle_beta   90.00
_cell.angle_gamma   90.00
#
_symmetry.space_group_name_H-M   'P 1'
#
loop_
_entity.id
_entity.type
_entity.pdbx_description
1 polymer ?
#
loop_
_entity_poly.entity_id
_entity_poly.type
_entity_poly.pdbx_seq_one_letter_code
_entity_poly.pdbx_strand_id
1 'polypeptide(L)'
;MIKSSHIGREFEQHAARIIDMCFNEDEGLALQILTTKSKLYFGYSLIALAEENHNQAFMATKTVQKFLDRAWFSHVNTYGHGDFYIAIKYLIPKDEIDQPKLTYPENLRWWKRQ
;
A
#
# COMPACT_ATOMS: atom_id res chain seq x y z
N MET A 1 -38.13 -14.75 -2.12
CA MET A 1 -37.28 -13.61 -1.66
C MET A 1 -35.83 -14.07 -1.64
N ILE A 2 -35.06 -13.74 -2.68
CA ILE A 2 -33.60 -13.89 -2.63
C ILE A 2 -33.12 -12.84 -1.62
N LYS A 3 -32.50 -13.28 -0.52
CA LYS A 3 -32.05 -12.39 0.55
C LYS A 3 -31.02 -11.43 -0.05
N SER A 4 -31.29 -10.11 -0.01
CA SER A 4 -30.42 -9.07 -0.61
C SER A 4 -28.96 -9.17 -0.14
N SER A 5 -28.72 -9.77 1.03
CA SER A 5 -27.40 -10.06 1.59
C SER A 5 -26.54 -11.01 0.74
N HIS A 6 -27.13 -11.91 -0.06
CA HIS A 6 -26.36 -12.86 -0.87
C HIS A 6 -25.83 -12.18 -2.13
N ILE A 7 -26.71 -11.44 -2.82
CA ILE A 7 -26.36 -10.70 -4.04
C ILE A 7 -25.30 -9.64 -3.74
N GLY A 8 -25.45 -8.89 -2.63
CA GLY A 8 -24.45 -7.89 -2.23
C GLY A 8 -23.05 -8.50 -2.06
N ARG A 9 -22.96 -9.64 -1.37
CA ARG A 9 -21.68 -10.34 -1.18
C ARG A 9 -21.07 -10.84 -2.50
N GLU A 10 -21.88 -11.31 -3.43
CA GLU A 10 -21.39 -11.71 -4.76
C GLU A 10 -20.82 -10.52 -5.53
N PHE A 11 -21.47 -9.36 -5.46
CA PHE A 11 -20.96 -8.12 -6.04
C PHE A 11 -19.65 -7.68 -5.41
N GLU A 12 -19.54 -7.71 -4.08
CA GLU A 12 -18.30 -7.36 -3.37
C GLU A 12 -17.14 -8.26 -3.80
N GLN A 13 -17.36 -9.57 -3.86
CA GLN A 13 -16.35 -10.54 -4.30
C GLN A 13 -16.01 -10.40 -5.78
N HIS A 14 -16.98 -10.00 -6.61
CA HIS A 14 -16.75 -9.77 -8.03
C HIS A 14 -15.93 -8.49 -8.25
N ALA A 15 -16.26 -7.40 -7.56
CA ALA A 15 -15.48 -6.17 -7.60
C ALA A 15 -14.03 -6.38 -7.16
N ALA A 16 -13.82 -7.16 -6.09
CA ALA A 16 -12.49 -7.55 -5.61
C ALA A 16 -11.69 -8.32 -6.68
N ARG A 17 -12.34 -9.25 -7.40
CA ARG A 17 -11.71 -9.99 -8.50
C ARG A 17 -11.36 -9.09 -9.69
N ILE A 18 -12.26 -8.20 -10.08
CA ILE A 18 -12.02 -7.29 -11.22
C ILE A 18 -10.81 -6.41 -10.97
N ILE A 19 -10.71 -5.80 -9.79
CA ILE A 19 -9.60 -4.87 -9.53
C ILE A 19 -8.23 -5.59 -9.52
N ASP A 20 -8.17 -6.81 -8.98
CA ASP A 20 -6.96 -7.63 -9.02
C ASP A 20 -6.62 -8.12 -10.43
N MET A 21 -7.61 -8.39 -11.28
CA MET A 21 -7.37 -8.69 -12.70
C MET A 21 -6.77 -7.49 -13.42
N CYS A 22 -7.38 -6.30 -13.28
CA CYS A 22 -6.85 -5.07 -13.86
C CYS A 22 -5.42 -4.79 -13.40
N PHE A 23 -5.12 -5.06 -12.12
CA PHE A 23 -3.78 -4.87 -11.56
C PHE A 23 -2.73 -5.82 -12.15
N ASN A 24 -3.12 -7.06 -12.45
CA ASN A 24 -2.20 -8.01 -13.08
C ASN A 24 -1.93 -7.67 -14.55
N GLU A 25 -2.84 -6.96 -15.21
CA GLU A 25 -2.67 -6.48 -16.59
C GLU A 25 -1.88 -5.16 -16.65
N ASP A 26 -2.31 -4.17 -15.87
CA ASP A 26 -1.67 -2.86 -15.76
C ASP A 26 -1.79 -2.34 -14.31
N GLU A 27 -0.70 -2.52 -13.58
CA GLU A 27 -0.58 -2.05 -12.19
C GLU A 27 -0.77 -0.52 -12.09
N GLY A 28 -0.28 0.27 -13.05
CA GLY A 28 -0.41 1.72 -13.01
C GLY A 28 -1.86 2.17 -13.16
N LEU A 29 -2.55 1.62 -14.16
CA LEU A 29 -3.96 1.92 -14.41
C LEU A 29 -4.86 1.46 -13.27
N ALA A 30 -4.63 0.25 -12.72
CA ALA A 30 -5.43 -0.25 -11.60
C ALA A 30 -5.33 0.63 -10.35
N LEU A 31 -4.13 1.13 -10.04
CA LEU A 31 -3.93 2.06 -8.93
C LEU A 31 -4.59 3.43 -9.20
N GLN A 32 -4.61 3.89 -10.44
CA GLN A 32 -5.37 5.08 -10.82
C GLN A 32 -6.87 4.88 -10.65
N ILE A 33 -7.41 3.72 -11.05
CA ILE A 33 -8.85 3.40 -10.90
C ILE A 33 -9.27 3.46 -9.42
N LEU A 34 -8.44 2.94 -8.50
CA LEU A 34 -8.72 2.99 -7.06
C LEU A 34 -8.92 4.40 -6.52
N THR A 35 -8.16 5.36 -7.03
CA THR A 35 -8.09 6.74 -6.50
C THR A 35 -8.87 7.75 -7.34
N THR A 36 -9.26 7.38 -8.56
CA THR A 36 -10.01 8.25 -9.46
C THR A 36 -11.37 8.57 -8.87
N LYS A 37 -11.67 9.87 -8.77
CA LYS A 37 -12.97 10.37 -8.33
C LYS A 37 -13.99 10.20 -9.43
N SER A 38 -15.10 9.53 -9.12
CA SER A 38 -16.18 9.32 -10.08
C SER A 38 -17.30 10.32 -9.89
N LYS A 39 -17.68 11.04 -10.96
CA LYS A 39 -18.86 11.92 -10.95
C LYS A 39 -20.17 11.13 -10.74
N LEU A 40 -20.19 9.85 -11.12
CA LEU A 40 -21.35 8.97 -10.92
C LEU A 40 -21.57 8.63 -9.44
N TYR A 41 -20.51 8.71 -8.64
CA TYR A 41 -20.54 8.43 -7.21
C TYR A 41 -20.17 9.68 -6.42
N PHE A 42 -20.78 10.83 -6.75
CA PHE A 42 -20.65 12.10 -5.99
C PHE A 42 -19.20 12.59 -5.75
N GLY A 43 -18.27 12.19 -6.60
CA GLY A 43 -16.85 12.54 -6.47
C GLY A 43 -16.07 11.67 -5.50
N TYR A 44 -16.64 10.58 -4.99
CA TYR A 44 -15.92 9.58 -4.22
C TYR A 44 -15.03 8.72 -5.14
N SER A 45 -13.91 8.28 -4.59
CA SER A 45 -13.04 7.28 -5.20
C SER A 45 -13.51 5.88 -4.80
N LEU A 46 -13.07 4.87 -5.56
CA LEU A 46 -13.44 3.49 -5.30
C LEU A 46 -12.98 3.03 -3.90
N ILE A 47 -11.80 3.45 -3.47
CA ILE A 47 -11.27 3.11 -2.15
C ILE A 47 -12.06 3.76 -1.02
N ALA A 48 -12.50 5.01 -1.18
CA ALA A 48 -13.33 5.70 -0.19
C ALA A 48 -14.70 5.03 -0.04
N LEU A 49 -15.32 4.64 -1.16
CA LEU A 49 -16.59 3.90 -1.14
C LEU A 49 -16.45 2.53 -0.46
N ALA A 50 -15.35 1.82 -0.71
CA ALA A 50 -15.09 0.51 -0.11
C ALA A 50 -14.88 0.63 1.41
N GLU A 51 -14.19 1.68 1.86
CA GLU A 51 -14.00 2.00 3.28
C GLU A 51 -15.32 2.35 3.97
N GLU A 52 -16.09 3.29 3.41
CA GLU A 52 -17.37 3.77 3.96
C GLU A 52 -18.40 2.63 4.11
N ASN A 53 -18.37 1.65 3.21
CA ASN A 53 -19.27 0.49 3.25
C ASN A 53 -18.67 -0.72 3.98
N HIS A 54 -17.51 -0.58 4.62
CA HIS A 54 -16.82 -1.66 5.33
C HIS A 54 -16.63 -2.93 4.48
N ASN A 55 -16.36 -2.77 3.18
CA ASN A 55 -16.15 -3.89 2.27
C ASN A 55 -14.76 -4.49 2.48
N GLN A 56 -14.64 -5.32 3.52
CA GLN A 56 -13.39 -5.95 3.94
C GLN A 56 -12.80 -6.83 2.84
N ALA A 57 -13.63 -7.51 2.05
CA ALA A 57 -13.16 -8.37 0.97
C ALA A 57 -12.43 -7.57 -0.11
N PHE A 58 -12.96 -6.39 -0.47
CA PHE A 58 -12.30 -5.49 -1.40
C PHE A 58 -11.05 -4.85 -0.81
N MET A 59 -11.12 -4.39 0.44
CA MET A 59 -9.98 -3.76 1.12
C MET A 59 -8.80 -4.72 1.32
N ALA A 60 -9.06 -6.02 1.48
CA ALA A 60 -8.05 -7.05 1.62
C ALA A 60 -7.43 -7.52 0.29
N THR A 61 -7.84 -6.98 -0.86
CA THR A 61 -7.26 -7.35 -2.17
C THR A 61 -5.79 -6.97 -2.26
N LYS A 62 -5.04 -7.74 -3.06
CA LYS A 62 -3.60 -7.49 -3.29
C LYS A 62 -3.37 -6.09 -3.85
N THR A 63 -4.26 -5.66 -4.74
CA THR A 63 -4.19 -4.34 -5.37
C THR A 63 -4.33 -3.20 -4.34
N VAL A 64 -5.33 -3.29 -3.46
CA VAL A 64 -5.54 -2.28 -2.42
C VAL A 64 -4.40 -2.29 -1.40
N GLN A 65 -3.93 -3.46 -0.96
CA GLN A 65 -2.81 -3.53 -0.01
C GLN A 65 -1.52 -2.95 -0.61
N LYS A 66 -1.20 -3.26 -1.87
CA LYS A 66 -0.06 -2.64 -2.56
C LYS A 66 -0.21 -1.13 -2.74
N PHE A 67 -1.42 -0.65 -3.01
CA PHE A 67 -1.70 0.78 -3.05
C PHE A 67 -1.39 1.43 -1.69
N LEU A 68 -1.87 0.83 -0.60
CA LEU A 68 -1.67 1.33 0.76
C LEU A 68 -0.20 1.27 1.17
N ASP A 69 0.52 0.20 0.84
CA ASP A 69 1.97 0.09 1.06
C ASP A 69 2.72 1.23 0.35
N ARG A 70 2.42 1.46 -0.94
CA ARG A 70 3.01 2.57 -1.69
C ARG A 70 2.66 3.93 -1.09
N ALA A 71 1.41 4.12 -0.67
CA ALA A 71 0.97 5.35 -0.02
C ALA A 71 1.72 5.58 1.29
N TRP A 72 1.92 4.52 2.09
CA TRP A 72 2.65 4.55 3.35
C TRP A 72 4.10 4.99 3.18
N PHE A 73 4.79 4.45 2.17
CA PHE A 73 6.19 4.76 1.90
C PHE A 73 6.40 5.93 0.93
N SER A 74 5.35 6.55 0.38
CA SER A 74 5.46 7.58 -0.66
C SER A 74 6.31 8.80 -0.29
N HIS A 75 6.43 9.10 1.02
CA HIS A 75 7.23 10.21 1.55
C HIS A 75 8.57 9.76 2.16
N VAL A 76 8.85 8.45 2.12
CA VAL A 76 10.02 7.84 2.74
C VAL A 76 10.84 7.19 1.63
N ASN A 77 11.97 7.81 1.28
CA ASN A 77 12.91 7.19 0.35
C ASN A 77 13.58 5.99 1.04
N THR A 78 12.98 4.81 0.92
CA THR A 78 13.43 3.54 1.52
C THR A 78 14.55 2.87 0.75
N TYR A 79 14.98 3.42 -0.41
CA TYR A 79 16.06 2.84 -1.20
C TYR A 79 17.35 2.74 -0.38
N GLY A 80 17.65 1.52 0.07
CA GLY A 80 18.89 1.17 0.77
C GLY A 80 18.88 1.26 2.30
N HIS A 81 17.76 1.62 2.93
CA HIS A 81 17.66 1.71 4.38
C HIS A 81 16.53 0.84 4.92
N GLY A 82 16.83 -0.06 5.88
CA GLY A 82 15.81 -0.86 6.54
C GLY A 82 14.86 -0.01 7.38
N ASP A 83 13.63 -0.47 7.58
CA ASP A 83 12.53 0.25 8.24
C ASP A 83 12.93 0.87 9.60
N PHE A 84 13.80 0.19 10.33
CA PHE A 84 14.37 0.67 11.60
C PHE A 84 15.15 1.99 11.46
N TYR A 85 15.90 2.18 10.37
CA TYR A 85 16.70 3.38 10.15
C TYR A 85 15.83 4.61 9.93
N ILE A 86 14.69 4.43 9.27
CA ILE A 86 13.71 5.51 9.08
C ILE A 86 13.08 5.89 10.42
N ALA A 87 12.66 4.91 11.21
CA ALA A 87 12.09 5.17 12.55
C ALA A 87 13.07 5.95 13.44
N ILE A 88 14.34 5.54 13.45
CA ILE A 88 15.41 6.24 14.19
C ILE A 88 15.59 7.68 13.71
N LYS A 89 15.59 7.92 12.38
CA LYS A 89 15.75 9.25 11.80
C LYS A 89 14.62 10.23 12.16
N TYR A 90 13.40 9.74 12.38
CA TYR A 90 12.25 10.56 12.75
C TYR A 90 12.08 10.72 14.27
N LEU A 91 12.56 9.77 15.06
CA LEU A 91 12.43 9.78 16.52
C LEU A 91 13.61 10.44 17.23
N ILE A 92 14.81 10.43 16.64
CA ILE A 92 16.01 11.03 17.23
C ILE A 92 16.26 12.41 16.58
N PRO A 93 16.40 13.49 17.36
CA PRO A 93 16.77 14.80 16.85
C PRO A 93 18.05 14.72 16.01
N LYS A 94 18.08 15.41 14.87
CA LYS A 94 19.23 15.39 13.94
C LYS A 94 20.56 15.75 14.60
N ASP A 95 20.48 16.52 15.68
CA ASP A 95 21.60 17.07 16.44
C ASP A 95 22.25 16.01 17.36
N GLU A 96 21.55 14.90 17.62
CA GLU A 96 22.04 13.74 18.36
C GLU A 96 22.49 12.60 17.44
N ILE A 97 22.20 12.70 16.14
CA ILE A 97 22.71 11.79 15.11
C ILE A 97 24.04 12.35 14.61
N ASP A 98 25.06 12.35 15.47
CA ASP A 98 26.44 12.34 14.98
C ASP A 98 26.53 11.19 13.98
N GLN A 99 26.81 11.47 12.70
CA GLN A 99 26.94 10.41 11.70
C GLN A 99 27.90 9.37 12.27
N PRO A 100 27.42 8.17 12.67
CA PRO A 100 28.36 7.13 12.95
C PRO A 100 28.96 6.86 11.58
N LYS A 101 30.26 7.09 11.43
CA LYS A 101 31.02 6.34 10.42
C LYS A 101 30.66 4.90 10.73
N LEU A 102 29.74 4.33 9.96
CA LEU A 102 29.32 2.94 10.04
C LEU A 102 30.50 2.11 9.58
N THR A 103 31.53 2.03 10.43
CA THR A 103 32.55 1.01 10.36
C THR A 103 31.88 -0.26 10.83
N TYR A 104 31.24 -0.95 9.90
CA TYR A 104 30.88 -2.35 10.09
C TYR A 104 32.15 -3.10 10.47
N PRO A 105 32.19 -3.81 11.61
CA PRO A 105 33.32 -4.66 11.94
C PRO A 105 33.49 -5.69 10.82
N GLU A 106 34.75 -6.06 10.51
CA GLU A 106 35.08 -6.82 9.29
C GLU A 106 34.29 -8.13 9.15
N ASN A 107 33.88 -8.72 10.27
CA ASN A 107 33.06 -9.93 10.33
C ASN A 107 31.63 -9.77 9.79
N LEU A 108 31.14 -8.54 9.58
CA LEU A 108 29.81 -8.24 9.02
C LEU A 108 29.84 -7.79 7.54
N ARG A 109 30.99 -7.79 6.86
CA ARG A 109 31.13 -7.40 5.43
C ARG A 109 30.83 -8.55 4.45
N TRP A 110 29.83 -9.38 4.71
CA TRP A 110 29.53 -10.53 3.85
C TRP A 110 28.99 -10.14 2.46
N TRP A 111 28.41 -8.94 2.32
CA TRP A 111 27.91 -8.36 1.06
C TRP A 111 28.98 -7.80 0.12
N LYS A 112 30.27 -7.73 0.53
CA LYS A 112 31.37 -7.28 -0.35
C LYS A 112 32.06 -8.40 -1.13
N ARG A 113 31.56 -9.63 -1.05
CA ARG A 113 32.05 -10.78 -1.83
C ARG A 113 31.00 -11.22 -2.84
N GLN A 114 30.77 -10.39 -3.86
CA GLN A 114 30.30 -10.79 -5.19
C GLN A 114 30.96 -9.91 -6.23
#